data_AF-A0A935UP34-F1
#
_entry.id   AF-A0A935UP34-F1
#
_cell.length_a   1.000
_cell.length_b   1.000
_cell.length_c   1.000
_cell.angle_alpha   90.00
_cell.angle_beta   90.00
_cell.angle_gamma   90.00
#
_symmetry.space_group_name_H-M   'P 1'
#
loop_
_entity.id
_entity.type
_entity.pdbx_description
1 polymer ?
#
loop_
_entity_poly.entity_id
_entity_poly.type
_entity_poly.pdbx_seq_one_letter_code
_entity_poly.pdbx_strand_id
1 'polypeptide(L)'
;MVSSTSLVAALGVVAGFGGSAPGLVIGAQATTHVAGMSAAGTRPAPVTKTAAPAKKRVAVKKPTVPVKKPVVKKPLVATAVFQSRITAGTRPVTDSAGRVWQPRPVEFGSWRMSTSLKGVDIAGTADDGLYQVGGFDVKWYRLAVPASATYRVRILMAESYWSQPGKRVFDIRAEGRTVISNLDLVKVAGKARAHDVTFTVPVRDGELTLEFPASRDYSLLSAIEVVSTAPVARPRPAAVRRAVTFAPGSVWTQQVGRAPLADNSTAVVADLVRQVADHYGGTAAFNAYEYNTAFHVAAKGQRRVDVGFYDCQRKGQVPSGLYDGPRHFQSVPVPDDAAAAVGTDAMMSIYDPAADQIWEFWQMRRTGAGGWQACWGGRLDQVSRKQGYFPSYYGTSASGMVLAGGMITIDEVRAGAINHAIALAVVESQAWPKVSWPAQRTDGGTRDPNVVMHGQRLRLDPSLDVSTYDLTPIGRMVATAAQRYGFIVVDRAGLVGVSTESGRATARRTGVNPWDRLLGGPSYLAMKNFPWDRLQALPPDYGKVAG
;
A
#
# COMPACT_ATOMS: atom_id res chain seq x y z
N MET A 1 40.39 -21.81 16.33
CA MET A 1 39.48 -22.93 15.98
C MET A 1 38.24 -22.76 16.82
N VAL A 2 37.16 -22.23 16.24
CA VAL A 2 35.90 -21.96 16.94
C VAL A 2 34.86 -22.87 16.31
N SER A 3 34.29 -23.74 17.14
CA SER A 3 33.31 -24.76 16.78
C SER A 3 31.95 -24.12 16.55
N SER A 4 31.34 -24.45 15.41
CA SER A 4 29.99 -24.05 15.00
C SER A 4 28.95 -24.97 15.64
N THR A 5 27.94 -24.40 16.30
CA THR A 5 26.74 -25.16 16.70
C THR A 5 25.54 -24.58 15.97
N SER A 6 25.07 -25.32 14.96
CA SER A 6 23.82 -25.07 14.25
C SER A 6 22.68 -25.78 15.00
N LEU A 7 21.62 -25.06 15.35
CA LEU A 7 20.42 -25.66 15.91
C LEU A 7 19.40 -25.89 14.78
N VAL A 8 19.23 -27.16 14.42
CA VAL A 8 18.17 -27.67 13.53
C VAL A 8 16.99 -28.02 14.43
N ALA A 9 15.81 -27.44 14.17
CA ALA A 9 14.57 -27.86 14.80
C ALA A 9 13.70 -28.59 13.76
N ALA A 10 13.54 -29.89 13.96
CA ALA A 10 12.66 -30.77 13.22
C ALA A 10 11.21 -30.64 13.72
N LEU A 11 10.23 -30.73 12.82
CA LEU A 11 8.83 -31.00 13.16
C LEU A 11 8.21 -31.92 12.11
N GLY A 12 7.98 -33.16 12.55
CA GLY A 12 6.91 -34.08 12.14
C GLY A 12 6.34 -34.64 13.44
N VAL A 13 5.09 -35.11 13.61
CA VAL A 13 4.10 -35.69 12.70
C VAL A 13 2.78 -35.80 13.52
N VAL A 14 1.64 -35.58 12.85
CA VAL A 14 0.30 -36.19 12.99
C VAL A 14 -0.44 -36.21 14.34
N ALA A 15 -1.67 -35.69 14.32
CA ALA A 15 -2.82 -36.30 14.98
C ALA A 15 -4.07 -36.09 14.10
N GLY A 16 -4.75 -37.18 13.72
CA GLY A 16 -6.03 -37.17 13.03
C GLY A 16 -7.18 -37.44 14.00
N PHE A 17 -8.39 -37.03 13.65
CA PHE A 17 -9.63 -37.62 14.13
C PHE A 17 -10.71 -37.52 13.03
N GLY A 18 -11.30 -38.67 12.70
CA GLY A 18 -12.51 -38.79 11.88
C GLY A 18 -13.75 -38.95 12.75
N GLY A 19 -14.93 -38.77 12.14
CA GLY A 19 -16.23 -39.07 12.76
C GLY A 19 -17.45 -38.40 12.10
N SER A 20 -17.89 -38.98 10.97
CA SER A 20 -19.27 -39.22 10.48
C SER A 20 -20.46 -38.26 10.74
N ALA A 21 -20.95 -37.65 9.64
CA ALA A 21 -22.31 -37.65 9.01
C ALA A 21 -23.62 -37.38 9.83
N PRO A 22 -24.82 -37.20 9.19
CA PRO A 22 -25.21 -36.88 7.79
C PRO A 22 -26.05 -35.57 7.71
N GLY A 23 -26.22 -34.87 6.58
CA GLY A 23 -27.06 -35.19 5.42
C GLY A 23 -28.44 -34.48 5.48
N LEU A 24 -28.68 -33.45 4.66
CA LEU A 24 -30.04 -33.02 4.31
C LEU A 24 -30.09 -32.44 2.91
N VAL A 25 -30.74 -33.19 2.02
CA VAL A 25 -31.15 -32.80 0.67
C VAL A 25 -32.54 -32.17 0.81
N ILE A 26 -32.73 -30.94 0.31
CA ILE A 26 -34.06 -30.38 0.09
C ILE A 26 -34.18 -30.07 -1.40
N GLY A 27 -34.94 -30.91 -2.11
CA GLY A 27 -35.47 -30.61 -3.43
C GLY A 27 -36.70 -29.72 -3.29
N ALA A 28 -36.76 -28.64 -4.07
CA ALA A 28 -37.97 -27.85 -4.26
C ALA A 28 -38.40 -27.98 -5.72
N GLN A 29 -39.51 -28.69 -5.93
CA GLN A 29 -40.31 -28.61 -7.14
C GLN A 29 -41.05 -27.26 -7.13
N ALA A 30 -41.06 -26.56 -8.26
CA ALA A 30 -42.01 -25.50 -8.52
C ALA A 30 -42.69 -25.78 -9.87
N THR A 31 -43.99 -26.02 -9.80
CA THR A 31 -44.91 -26.15 -10.91
C THR A 31 -45.27 -24.78 -11.49
N THR A 32 -45.57 -24.84 -12.79
CA THR A 32 -45.99 -23.79 -13.73
C THR A 32 -47.30 -23.08 -13.37
N HIS A 33 -47.39 -21.78 -13.69
CA HIS A 33 -48.59 -21.19 -14.28
C HIS A 33 -48.23 -20.21 -15.40
N VAL A 34 -48.97 -20.33 -16.50
CA VAL A 34 -48.87 -19.64 -17.79
C VAL A 34 -49.90 -18.50 -17.86
N ALA A 35 -49.65 -17.60 -18.83
CA ALA A 35 -50.51 -16.55 -19.42
C ALA A 35 -50.28 -15.16 -18.80
N GLY A 36 -49.96 -14.10 -19.55
CA GLY A 36 -50.09 -13.87 -20.98
C GLY A 36 -50.82 -12.54 -21.16
N MET A 37 -50.22 -11.58 -21.88
CA MET A 37 -50.91 -10.71 -22.86
C MET A 37 -49.99 -9.59 -23.36
N SER A 38 -49.93 -9.55 -24.69
CA SER A 38 -49.33 -8.54 -25.55
C SER A 38 -50.35 -7.43 -25.82
N ALA A 39 -49.90 -6.19 -25.96
CA ALA A 39 -50.54 -5.21 -26.84
C ALA A 39 -49.56 -4.11 -27.27
N ALA A 40 -49.61 -3.82 -28.56
CA ALA A 40 -48.76 -2.91 -29.31
C ALA A 40 -49.44 -1.55 -29.57
N GLY A 41 -48.66 -0.58 -30.06
CA GLY A 41 -49.12 0.63 -30.77
C GLY A 41 -49.23 1.87 -29.87
N THR A 42 -48.92 3.09 -30.29
CA THR A 42 -48.64 3.65 -31.62
C THR A 42 -47.96 5.02 -31.44
N ARG A 43 -47.16 5.40 -32.43
CA ARG A 43 -46.46 6.68 -32.55
C ARG A 43 -47.21 7.54 -33.58
N PRO A 44 -47.50 8.84 -33.35
CA PRO A 44 -47.85 9.74 -34.42
C PRO A 44 -46.67 10.65 -34.81
N ALA A 45 -46.55 10.91 -36.10
CA ALA A 45 -45.64 11.85 -36.74
C ALA A 45 -46.40 13.15 -37.14
N PRO A 46 -45.81 14.11 -37.88
CA PRO A 46 -45.62 15.49 -37.44
C PRO A 46 -46.66 16.48 -37.99
N VAL A 47 -46.85 17.60 -37.29
CA VAL A 47 -47.68 18.73 -37.77
C VAL A 47 -46.78 19.84 -38.30
N THR A 48 -47.07 20.32 -39.52
CA THR A 48 -46.40 21.45 -40.17
C THR A 48 -47.35 22.64 -40.34
N LYS A 49 -46.82 23.81 -39.96
CA LYS A 49 -46.99 25.19 -40.49
C LYS A 49 -48.36 25.90 -40.49
N THR A 50 -48.34 27.11 -39.91
CA THR A 50 -48.95 28.30 -40.54
C THR A 50 -48.06 29.53 -40.32
N ALA A 51 -47.83 30.29 -41.40
CA ALA A 51 -47.03 31.51 -41.45
C ALA A 51 -47.93 32.76 -41.40
N ALA A 52 -47.43 33.84 -40.80
CA ALA A 52 -48.02 35.18 -40.81
C ALA A 52 -47.10 36.16 -41.60
N PRO A 53 -47.60 37.31 -42.10
CA PRO A 53 -47.06 37.97 -43.28
C PRO A 53 -45.83 38.86 -43.04
N ALA A 54 -45.09 39.08 -44.13
CA ALA A 54 -43.78 39.71 -44.20
C ALA A 54 -43.79 41.22 -43.88
N LYS A 55 -42.90 41.64 -42.96
CA LYS A 55 -42.42 43.03 -42.86
C LYS A 55 -41.07 43.14 -43.56
N LYS A 56 -40.98 43.99 -44.60
CA LYS A 56 -39.72 44.36 -45.25
C LYS A 56 -38.77 44.95 -44.20
N ARG A 57 -37.65 44.29 -43.93
CA ARG A 57 -36.56 44.81 -43.10
C ARG A 57 -35.39 45.14 -44.01
N VAL A 58 -35.04 46.43 -44.02
CA VAL A 58 -33.84 47.00 -44.65
C VAL A 58 -32.61 46.32 -44.07
N ALA A 59 -31.72 45.84 -44.94
CA ALA A 59 -30.47 45.20 -44.56
C ALA A 59 -29.50 46.24 -43.98
N VAL A 60 -29.44 46.34 -42.65
CA VAL A 60 -28.34 47.02 -41.96
C VAL A 60 -27.17 46.02 -41.91
N LYS A 61 -26.10 46.29 -42.66
CA LYS A 61 -24.83 45.57 -42.52
C LYS A 61 -24.31 45.75 -41.10
N LYS A 62 -24.36 44.68 -40.30
CA LYS A 62 -23.77 44.61 -38.96
C LYS A 62 -22.25 44.72 -39.10
N PRO A 63 -21.54 45.61 -38.38
CA PRO A 63 -20.09 45.61 -38.38
C PRO A 63 -19.59 44.28 -37.82
N THR A 64 -18.86 43.52 -38.63
CA THR A 64 -18.11 42.35 -38.17
C THR A 64 -16.92 42.85 -37.35
N VAL A 65 -17.11 42.95 -36.03
CA VAL A 65 -15.97 43.04 -35.11
C VAL A 65 -15.24 41.69 -35.18
N PRO A 66 -13.93 41.66 -35.49
CA PRO A 66 -13.18 40.42 -35.46
C PRO A 66 -13.17 39.90 -34.02
N VAL A 67 -13.83 38.77 -33.78
CA VAL A 67 -13.69 38.03 -32.53
C VAL A 67 -12.26 37.51 -32.51
N LYS A 68 -11.36 38.18 -31.77
CA LYS A 68 -10.05 37.62 -31.42
C LYS A 68 -10.32 36.28 -30.74
N LYS A 69 -9.94 35.18 -31.39
CA LYS A 69 -9.90 33.86 -30.75
C LYS A 69 -9.19 34.03 -29.40
N PRO A 70 -9.71 33.49 -28.28
CA PRO A 70 -8.96 33.50 -27.04
C PRO A 70 -7.64 32.79 -27.33
N VAL A 71 -6.53 33.52 -27.23
CA VAL A 71 -5.22 32.90 -27.16
C VAL A 71 -5.26 32.10 -25.87
N VAL A 72 -5.41 30.77 -25.97
CA VAL A 72 -5.15 29.88 -24.84
C VAL A 72 -3.68 30.07 -24.51
N LYS A 73 -3.37 30.97 -23.58
CA LYS A 73 -2.03 31.12 -23.03
C LYS A 73 -1.69 29.76 -22.45
N LYS A 74 -0.77 29.03 -23.08
CA LYS A 74 -0.14 27.85 -22.50
C LYS A 74 0.24 28.23 -21.06
N PRO A 75 -0.20 27.50 -20.02
CA PRO A 75 0.10 27.87 -18.65
C PRO A 75 1.61 28.05 -18.53
N LEU A 76 2.06 29.23 -18.10
CA LEU A 76 3.46 29.46 -17.80
C LEU A 76 3.79 28.50 -16.65
N VAL A 77 4.69 27.53 -16.89
CA VAL A 77 5.11 26.64 -15.82
C VAL A 77 5.94 27.47 -14.86
N ALA A 78 5.40 27.73 -13.67
CA ALA A 78 6.09 28.52 -12.66
C ALA A 78 7.44 27.87 -12.33
N THR A 79 8.51 28.64 -12.50
CA THR A 79 9.86 28.24 -12.13
C THR A 79 10.20 28.83 -10.76
N ALA A 80 10.81 28.01 -9.90
CA ALA A 80 11.28 28.43 -8.59
C ALA A 80 12.51 27.62 -8.21
N VAL A 81 13.31 28.14 -7.28
CA VAL A 81 14.38 27.34 -6.67
C VAL A 81 13.73 26.19 -5.90
N PHE A 82 14.06 24.96 -6.29
CA PHE A 82 13.65 23.77 -5.58
C PHE A 82 14.42 23.67 -4.26
N GLN A 83 13.73 23.30 -3.19
CA GLN A 83 14.31 23.06 -1.88
C GLN A 83 13.67 21.83 -1.23
N SER A 84 14.49 20.97 -0.66
CA SER A 84 14.08 19.88 0.23
C SER A 84 14.95 19.92 1.49
N ARG A 85 14.31 19.78 2.66
CA ARG A 85 14.97 19.79 3.98
C ARG A 85 14.43 18.63 4.78
N ILE A 86 15.27 17.65 5.04
CA ILE A 86 14.91 16.40 5.70
C ILE A 86 15.74 16.22 6.96
N THR A 87 15.11 15.95 8.09
CA THR A 87 15.81 15.44 9.30
C THR A 87 15.76 13.92 9.32
N ALA A 88 16.77 13.29 9.92
CA ALA A 88 16.77 11.86 10.21
C ALA A 88 15.74 11.45 11.27
N GLY A 89 15.15 12.43 11.98
CA GLY A 89 14.11 12.21 12.97
C GLY A 89 12.75 11.86 12.37
N THR A 90 11.88 11.32 13.23
CA THR A 90 10.49 10.96 12.90
C THR A 90 9.49 12.13 13.06
N ARG A 91 10.00 13.30 13.47
CA ARG A 91 9.24 14.56 13.66
C ARG A 91 9.93 15.71 12.93
N PRO A 92 9.18 16.74 12.48
CA PRO A 92 9.78 17.92 11.90
C PRO A 92 10.61 18.69 12.92
N VAL A 93 11.62 19.41 12.44
CA VAL A 93 12.47 20.31 13.24
C VAL A 93 12.47 21.69 12.58
N THR A 94 12.31 22.74 13.36
CA THR A 94 12.44 24.12 12.88
C THR A 94 13.79 24.65 13.32
N ASP A 95 14.58 25.17 12.39
CA ASP A 95 15.86 25.79 12.70
C ASP A 95 15.72 27.25 13.16
N SER A 96 16.81 27.84 13.65
CA SER A 96 16.88 29.23 14.13
C SER A 96 16.49 30.27 13.08
N ALA A 97 16.55 29.93 11.79
CA ALA A 97 16.10 30.78 10.70
C ALA A 97 14.60 30.60 10.36
N GLY A 98 13.86 29.82 11.16
CA GLY A 98 12.44 29.55 10.97
C GLY A 98 12.15 28.56 9.83
N ARG A 99 13.16 27.87 9.28
CA ARG A 99 12.96 26.90 8.20
C ARG A 99 12.57 25.55 8.80
N VAL A 100 11.49 24.98 8.28
CA VAL A 100 11.00 23.67 8.70
C VAL A 100 11.70 22.55 7.91
N TRP A 101 12.28 21.61 8.64
CA TRP A 101 12.86 20.37 8.16
C TRP A 101 11.85 19.25 8.36
N GLN A 102 11.45 18.62 7.27
CA GLN A 102 10.46 17.55 7.28
C GLN A 102 11.07 16.26 7.85
N PRO A 103 10.25 15.42 8.52
CA PRO A 103 10.72 14.13 9.02
C PRO A 103 11.21 13.24 7.88
N ARG A 104 12.01 12.23 8.24
CA ARG A 104 12.60 11.29 7.28
C ARG A 104 11.52 10.61 6.41
N PRO A 105 11.67 10.56 5.09
CA PRO A 105 10.78 9.80 4.21
C PRO A 105 11.25 8.34 4.08
N VAL A 106 10.52 7.50 3.32
CA VAL A 106 10.92 6.10 3.07
C VAL A 106 12.22 5.99 2.29
N GLU A 107 12.55 7.00 1.50
CA GLU A 107 13.76 7.10 0.71
C GLU A 107 15.01 7.40 1.54
N PHE A 108 14.87 7.71 2.83
CA PHE A 108 15.97 7.81 3.78
C PHE A 108 16.33 6.40 4.25
N GLY A 109 17.25 5.74 3.55
CA GLY A 109 17.52 4.30 3.55
C GLY A 109 18.02 3.66 4.85
N SER A 110 17.40 3.99 5.98
CA SER A 110 17.46 3.34 7.28
C SER A 110 16.26 3.77 8.12
N TRP A 111 15.67 2.89 8.91
CA TRP A 111 14.72 3.25 9.98
C TRP A 111 15.39 3.40 11.34
N ARG A 112 16.68 3.06 11.43
CA ARG A 112 17.42 3.14 12.68
C ARG A 112 17.70 4.60 13.02
N MET A 113 17.63 4.90 14.30
CA MET A 113 17.77 6.25 14.83
C MET A 113 18.49 6.19 16.17
N SER A 114 19.38 7.14 16.38
CA SER A 114 20.07 7.41 17.63
C SER A 114 19.55 8.72 18.19
N THR A 115 19.15 8.70 19.46
CA THR A 115 18.70 9.87 20.22
C THR A 115 19.63 10.16 21.40
N SER A 116 20.86 9.60 21.41
CA SER A 116 21.80 9.73 22.52
C SER A 116 22.27 11.17 22.74
N LEU A 117 22.15 12.03 21.73
CA LEU A 117 22.48 13.45 21.81
C LEU A 117 21.26 14.32 22.16
N LYS A 118 20.08 13.75 22.37
CA LYS A 118 18.88 14.55 22.69
C LYS A 118 19.09 15.31 23.99
N GLY A 119 18.97 16.64 23.94
CA GLY A 119 19.22 17.53 25.09
C GLY A 119 20.69 17.85 25.35
N VAL A 120 21.61 17.38 24.51
CA VAL A 120 23.04 17.70 24.58
C VAL A 120 23.33 18.93 23.70
N ASP A 121 24.09 19.89 24.23
CA ASP A 121 24.62 21.03 23.47
C ASP A 121 25.52 20.53 22.33
N ILE A 122 25.21 20.93 21.09
CA ILE A 122 25.97 20.48 19.92
C ILE A 122 26.98 21.58 19.56
N ALA A 123 28.25 21.33 19.89
CA ALA A 123 29.30 22.30 19.65
C ALA A 123 29.37 22.68 18.15
N GLY A 124 29.54 23.97 17.86
CA GLY A 124 29.70 24.49 16.50
C GLY A 124 28.39 24.76 15.74
N THR A 125 27.23 24.75 16.39
CA THR A 125 25.96 25.17 15.80
C THR A 125 25.09 25.90 16.82
N ALA A 126 24.09 26.66 16.34
CA ALA A 126 22.97 27.16 17.16
C ALA A 126 21.68 26.33 16.93
N ASP A 127 21.72 25.40 15.97
CA ASP A 127 20.59 24.58 15.55
C ASP A 127 20.70 23.14 16.09
N ASP A 128 20.95 22.97 17.39
CA ASP A 128 21.18 21.67 18.03
C ASP A 128 20.17 20.60 17.63
N GLY A 129 18.88 20.97 17.59
CA GLY A 129 17.79 20.07 17.25
C GLY A 129 17.97 19.36 15.91
N LEU A 130 18.72 19.92 14.95
CA LEU A 130 19.02 19.28 13.67
C LEU A 130 20.08 18.18 13.77
N TYR A 131 20.92 18.19 14.80
CA TYR A 131 22.06 17.30 14.98
C TYR A 131 21.84 16.26 16.10
N GLN A 132 20.94 16.55 17.04
CA GLN A 132 20.66 15.70 18.22
C GLN A 132 20.00 14.35 17.89
N VAL A 133 19.45 14.20 16.69
CA VAL A 133 18.87 12.95 16.19
C VAL A 133 19.64 12.50 14.96
N GLY A 134 20.26 11.31 15.04
CA GLY A 134 21.05 10.74 13.96
C GLY A 134 20.43 9.45 13.42
N GLY A 135 20.19 9.40 12.11
CA GLY A 135 19.92 8.16 11.40
C GLY A 135 21.23 7.42 11.18
N PHE A 136 21.31 6.17 11.60
CA PHE A 136 22.51 5.35 11.42
C PHE A 136 22.25 4.14 10.54
N ASP A 137 23.33 3.60 9.97
CA ASP A 137 23.29 2.55 8.94
C ASP A 137 22.47 2.98 7.71
N VAL A 138 22.48 4.28 7.41
CA VAL A 138 21.81 4.86 6.25
C VAL A 138 22.53 4.36 5.01
N LYS A 139 21.89 3.49 4.24
CA LYS A 139 22.52 2.89 3.05
C LYS A 139 22.49 3.84 1.85
N TRP A 140 21.38 4.57 1.71
CA TRP A 140 21.16 5.53 0.64
C TRP A 140 20.24 6.67 1.10
N TYR A 141 20.23 7.74 0.31
CA TYR A 141 19.15 8.72 0.30
C TYR A 141 18.74 8.98 -1.15
N ARG A 142 17.45 8.90 -1.44
CA ARG A 142 16.89 9.14 -2.78
C ARG A 142 15.91 10.29 -2.74
N LEU A 143 15.90 11.12 -3.76
CA LEU A 143 14.97 12.23 -3.85
C LEU A 143 14.58 12.45 -5.30
N ALA A 144 13.30 12.23 -5.62
CA ALA A 144 12.75 12.67 -6.88
C ALA A 144 12.91 14.19 -7.00
N VAL A 145 13.61 14.63 -8.04
CA VAL A 145 13.88 16.04 -8.30
C VAL A 145 13.01 16.54 -9.46
N PRO A 146 12.63 17.82 -9.44
CA PRO A 146 11.64 18.35 -10.39
C PRO A 146 12.12 18.48 -11.84
N ALA A 147 13.43 18.49 -12.06
CA ALA A 147 14.03 18.63 -13.39
C ALA A 147 15.46 18.10 -13.39
N SER A 148 15.99 17.77 -14.56
CA SER A 148 17.43 17.57 -14.73
C SER A 148 18.14 18.91 -14.53
N ALA A 149 18.95 19.02 -13.46
CA ALA A 149 19.62 20.25 -13.07
C ALA A 149 20.81 19.95 -12.14
N THR A 150 21.57 20.98 -11.79
CA THR A 150 22.56 20.89 -10.73
C THR A 150 21.92 21.23 -9.39
N TYR A 151 22.21 20.41 -8.38
CA TYR A 151 21.70 20.56 -7.03
C TYR A 151 22.86 20.74 -6.05
N ARG A 152 22.75 21.72 -5.16
CA ARG A 152 23.57 21.86 -3.96
C ARG A 152 23.00 20.95 -2.88
N VAL A 153 23.80 20.00 -2.42
CA VAL A 153 23.47 19.08 -1.33
C VAL A 153 24.28 19.48 -0.10
N ARG A 154 23.64 19.56 1.05
CA ARG A 154 24.27 19.77 2.35
C ARG A 154 23.83 18.65 3.30
N ILE A 155 24.79 17.89 3.82
CA ILE A 155 24.56 16.77 4.75
C ILE A 155 25.07 17.19 6.12
N LEU A 156 24.19 17.17 7.11
CA LEU A 156 24.45 17.58 8.49
C LEU A 156 24.67 16.32 9.33
N MET A 157 25.75 16.30 10.11
CA MET A 157 26.17 15.13 10.89
C MET A 157 26.74 15.57 12.24
N ALA A 158 26.54 14.75 13.28
CA ALA A 158 27.24 14.87 14.55
C ALA A 158 27.47 13.48 15.13
N GLU A 159 28.71 13.13 15.47
CA GLU A 159 29.01 11.82 16.06
C GLU A 159 28.31 11.67 17.41
N SER A 160 27.44 10.66 17.52
CA SER A 160 26.56 10.46 18.67
C SER A 160 27.00 9.36 19.63
N TYR A 161 27.96 8.52 19.24
CA TYR A 161 28.32 7.30 19.95
C TYR A 161 29.81 7.24 20.30
N TRP A 162 30.69 7.29 19.30
CA TRP A 162 32.13 7.09 19.48
C TRP A 162 32.84 8.37 19.96
N SER A 163 33.83 8.20 20.83
CA SER A 163 34.75 9.27 21.26
C SER A 163 36.16 9.12 20.70
N GLN A 164 36.46 8.00 20.03
CA GLN A 164 37.78 7.68 19.50
C GLN A 164 37.76 7.69 17.96
N PRO A 165 38.77 8.28 17.30
CA PRO A 165 38.92 8.17 15.85
C PRO A 165 39.00 6.71 15.36
N GLY A 166 38.62 6.50 14.10
CA GLY A 166 38.73 5.23 13.37
C GLY A 166 37.66 4.19 13.70
N LYS A 167 36.74 4.49 14.62
CA LYS A 167 35.66 3.55 15.00
C LYS A 167 34.50 3.55 14.02
N ARG A 168 34.17 4.71 13.47
CA ARG A 168 33.17 4.88 12.41
C ARG A 168 33.81 5.56 11.22
N VAL A 169 33.78 4.89 10.08
CA VAL A 169 34.37 5.38 8.83
C VAL A 169 33.46 5.01 7.67
N PHE A 170 33.04 6.00 6.89
CA PHE A 170 32.19 5.80 5.71
C PHE A 170 32.47 6.81 4.60
N ASP A 171 32.14 6.47 3.36
CA ASP A 171 32.20 7.40 2.24
C ASP A 171 30.86 8.12 2.05
N ILE A 172 30.88 9.24 1.32
CA ILE A 172 29.69 9.88 0.75
C ILE A 172 29.83 9.82 -0.77
N ARG A 173 28.88 9.16 -1.42
CA ARG A 173 28.77 9.11 -2.88
C ARG A 173 27.50 9.82 -3.34
N ALA A 174 27.58 10.50 -4.48
CA ALA A 174 26.45 11.16 -5.13
C ALA A 174 26.49 10.86 -6.63
N GLU A 175 25.36 10.45 -7.21
CA GLU A 175 25.24 10.13 -8.64
C GLU A 175 26.34 9.15 -9.12
N GLY A 176 26.61 8.13 -8.30
CA GLY A 176 27.62 7.09 -8.56
C GLY A 176 29.09 7.52 -8.38
N ARG A 177 29.36 8.74 -7.88
CA ARG A 177 30.72 9.26 -7.68
C ARG A 177 31.01 9.54 -6.22
N THR A 178 32.19 9.15 -5.75
CA THR A 178 32.66 9.50 -4.39
C THR A 178 32.93 11.00 -4.31
N VAL A 179 32.28 11.66 -3.35
CA VAL A 179 32.47 13.08 -3.03
C VAL A 179 33.36 13.24 -1.81
N ILE A 180 33.17 12.39 -0.79
CA ILE A 180 34.04 12.30 0.39
C ILE A 180 34.41 10.84 0.60
N SER A 181 35.69 10.54 0.80
CA SER A 181 36.18 9.20 1.10
C SER A 181 36.65 9.10 2.56
N ASN A 182 36.39 7.97 3.21
CA ASN A 182 36.86 7.65 4.57
C ASN A 182 36.55 8.74 5.62
N LEU A 183 35.31 9.27 5.62
CA LEU A 183 34.87 10.25 6.61
C LEU A 183 34.83 9.63 8.01
N ASP A 184 35.58 10.24 8.93
CA ASP A 184 35.58 9.94 10.36
C ASP A 184 35.22 11.21 11.13
N LEU A 185 33.99 11.26 11.65
CA LEU A 185 33.43 12.43 12.33
C LEU A 185 34.20 12.79 13.62
N VAL A 186 34.73 11.80 14.34
CA VAL A 186 35.54 12.07 15.54
C VAL A 186 36.85 12.75 15.17
N LYS A 187 37.47 12.31 14.06
CA LYS A 187 38.72 12.91 13.59
C LYS A 187 38.55 14.34 13.08
N VAL A 188 37.46 14.64 12.36
CA VAL A 188 37.27 15.96 11.75
C VAL A 188 36.60 16.98 12.67
N ALA A 189 35.80 16.54 13.65
CA ALA A 189 35.03 17.44 14.51
C ALA A 189 35.08 17.03 16.00
N GLY A 190 35.03 15.72 16.28
CA GLY A 190 34.85 15.19 17.63
C GLY A 190 33.41 14.75 17.88
N LYS A 191 33.16 14.17 19.06
CA LYS A 191 31.82 13.75 19.49
C LYS A 191 30.94 14.96 19.82
N ALA A 192 29.63 14.87 19.56
CA ALA A 192 28.64 15.92 19.87
C ALA A 192 29.01 17.30 19.29
N ARG A 193 29.62 17.32 18.10
CA ARG A 193 29.97 18.55 17.38
C ARG A 193 29.40 18.50 15.97
N ALA A 194 28.82 19.61 15.51
CA ALA A 194 28.27 19.74 14.19
C ALA A 194 29.37 19.66 13.11
N HIS A 195 29.13 18.84 12.09
CA HIS A 195 29.95 18.75 10.91
C HIS A 195 29.08 18.64 9.66
N ASP A 196 29.26 19.58 8.74
CA ASP A 196 28.50 19.66 7.50
C ASP A 196 29.38 19.38 6.30
N VAL A 197 28.86 18.58 5.37
CA VAL A 197 29.46 18.39 4.04
C VAL A 197 28.55 19.01 3.01
N THR A 198 29.08 19.95 2.21
CA THR A 198 28.34 20.60 1.12
C THR A 198 29.03 20.39 -0.22
N PHE A 199 28.28 20.02 -1.24
CA PHE A 199 28.76 19.85 -2.61
C PHE A 199 27.66 20.12 -3.63
N THR A 200 28.03 20.25 -4.91
CA THR A 200 27.07 20.35 -6.03
C THR A 200 27.17 19.14 -6.92
N VAL A 201 26.04 18.61 -7.37
CA VAL A 201 25.99 17.44 -8.25
C VAL A 201 24.94 17.61 -9.36
N PRO A 202 25.25 17.28 -10.62
CA PRO A 202 24.28 17.28 -11.71
C PRO A 202 23.43 16.01 -11.67
N VAL A 203 22.11 16.16 -11.58
CA VAL A 203 21.12 15.07 -11.65
C VAL A 203 20.46 15.11 -13.02
N ARG A 204 20.40 13.96 -13.71
CA ARG A 204 19.94 13.88 -15.11
C ARG A 204 18.69 13.05 -15.32
N ASP A 205 18.48 12.06 -14.48
CA ASP A 205 17.41 11.06 -14.59
C ASP A 205 16.15 11.40 -13.77
N GLY A 206 16.19 12.51 -13.02
CA GLY A 206 15.07 12.96 -12.20
C GLY A 206 15.07 12.40 -10.78
N GLU A 207 16.10 11.65 -10.35
CA GLU A 207 16.26 11.17 -8.98
C GLU A 207 17.68 11.46 -8.48
N LEU A 208 17.82 12.34 -7.48
CA LEU A 208 19.09 12.48 -6.77
C LEU A 208 19.34 11.21 -5.96
N THR A 209 20.45 10.54 -6.20
CA THR A 209 20.89 9.34 -5.48
C THR A 209 22.17 9.61 -4.69
N LEU A 210 22.10 9.44 -3.37
CA LEU A 210 23.23 9.45 -2.46
C LEU A 210 23.43 8.05 -1.85
N GLU A 211 24.68 7.64 -1.65
CA GLU A 211 25.05 6.36 -1.04
C GLU A 211 26.12 6.57 0.03
N PHE A 212 26.07 5.76 1.09
CA PHE A 212 26.96 5.91 2.25
C PHE A 212 27.65 4.59 2.65
N PRO A 213 28.54 4.04 1.81
CA PRO A 213 29.21 2.79 2.11
C PRO A 213 30.14 2.97 3.32
N ALA A 214 29.94 2.14 4.35
CA ALA A 214 30.76 2.14 5.56
C ALA A 214 31.84 1.07 5.50
N SER A 215 33.07 1.44 5.88
CA SER A 215 34.22 0.53 6.01
C SER A 215 34.51 0.15 7.46
N ARG A 216 33.98 0.93 8.42
CA ARG A 216 33.99 0.67 9.87
C ARG A 216 32.68 1.15 10.49
N ASP A 217 32.03 0.30 11.28
CA ASP A 217 30.71 0.53 11.88
C ASP A 217 29.67 0.98 10.83
N TYR A 218 28.73 1.85 11.18
CA TYR A 218 27.64 2.33 10.32
C TYR A 218 27.83 3.79 9.88
N SER A 219 27.25 4.18 8.75
CA SER A 219 27.08 5.60 8.40
C SER A 219 26.20 6.31 9.43
N LEU A 220 26.36 7.63 9.58
CA LEU A 220 25.55 8.46 10.48
C LEU A 220 25.22 9.81 9.83
N LEU A 221 23.93 10.14 9.75
CA LEU A 221 23.43 11.39 9.21
C LEU A 221 22.35 11.98 10.12
N SER A 222 22.39 13.27 10.39
CA SER A 222 21.37 13.97 11.20
C SER A 222 20.34 14.69 10.34
N ALA A 223 20.73 15.32 9.22
CA ALA A 223 19.81 15.95 8.29
C ALA A 223 20.43 16.12 6.87
N ILE A 224 19.58 16.37 5.87
CA ILE A 224 19.98 16.60 4.48
C ILE A 224 19.16 17.76 3.90
N GLU A 225 19.85 18.76 3.34
CA GLU A 225 19.25 19.83 2.52
C GLU A 225 19.66 19.66 1.06
N VAL A 226 18.70 19.78 0.15
CA VAL A 226 18.91 19.74 -1.30
C VAL A 226 18.28 20.98 -1.91
N VAL A 227 19.06 21.77 -2.66
CA VAL A 227 18.62 23.02 -3.30
C VAL A 227 19.03 23.05 -4.76
N SER A 228 18.14 23.35 -5.70
CA SER A 228 18.56 23.56 -7.10
C SER A 228 19.40 24.83 -7.23
N THR A 229 20.47 24.79 -8.03
CA THR A 229 21.35 25.96 -8.20
C THR A 229 20.74 27.04 -9.10
N ALA A 230 19.64 26.73 -9.78
CA ALA A 230 18.84 27.65 -10.60
C ALA A 230 17.34 27.36 -10.44
N PRO A 231 16.45 28.30 -10.81
CA PRO A 231 15.01 28.03 -10.87
C PRO A 231 14.69 26.88 -11.81
N VAL A 232 13.85 25.96 -11.35
CA VAL A 232 13.39 24.78 -12.11
C VAL A 232 11.87 24.76 -12.18
N ALA A 233 11.35 24.18 -13.26
CA ALA A 233 9.92 23.97 -13.42
C ALA A 233 9.41 23.05 -12.30
N ARG A 234 8.41 23.47 -11.53
CA ARG A 234 7.84 22.62 -10.48
C ARG A 234 6.85 21.62 -11.11
N PRO A 235 7.06 20.31 -11.02
CA PRO A 235 6.07 19.34 -11.46
C PRO A 235 4.86 19.42 -10.53
N ARG A 236 3.68 19.18 -11.11
CA ARG A 236 2.47 18.96 -10.33
C ARG A 236 2.67 17.68 -9.51
N PRO A 237 2.35 17.65 -8.20
CA PRO A 237 2.36 16.42 -7.44
C PRO A 237 1.56 15.35 -8.18
N ALA A 238 2.16 14.17 -8.37
CA ALA A 238 1.46 13.05 -8.97
C ALA A 238 0.29 12.67 -8.05
N ALA A 239 -0.89 12.48 -8.64
CA ALA A 239 -2.03 12.00 -7.87
C ALA A 239 -1.78 10.55 -7.44
N VAL A 240 -2.03 10.23 -6.18
CA VAL A 240 -2.02 8.84 -5.69
C VAL A 240 -3.14 8.09 -6.40
N ARG A 241 -2.78 7.12 -7.25
CA ARG A 241 -3.76 6.31 -7.99
C ARG A 241 -3.98 5.00 -7.24
N ARG A 242 -5.24 4.60 -7.12
CA ARG A 242 -5.58 3.27 -6.60
C ARG A 242 -5.22 2.21 -7.63
N ALA A 243 -4.79 1.04 -7.15
CA ALA A 243 -4.56 -0.13 -8.00
C ALA A 243 -5.84 -0.56 -8.74
N VAL A 244 -6.98 -0.58 -8.02
CA VAL A 244 -8.28 -1.01 -8.55
C VAL A 244 -9.32 0.09 -8.33
N THR A 245 -10.14 0.35 -9.34
CA THR A 245 -11.25 1.31 -9.23
C THR A 245 -12.54 0.54 -8.96
N PHE A 246 -13.03 0.62 -7.73
CA PHE A 246 -14.35 0.14 -7.31
C PHE A 246 -15.41 1.24 -7.40
N ALA A 247 -16.65 0.92 -7.05
CA ALA A 247 -17.72 1.91 -6.91
C ALA A 247 -17.29 3.08 -6.01
N PRO A 248 -17.73 4.32 -6.30
CA PRO A 248 -17.59 5.42 -5.35
C PRO A 248 -18.18 5.05 -3.98
N GLY A 249 -17.43 5.25 -2.91
CA GLY A 249 -17.86 4.86 -1.56
C GLY A 249 -17.86 3.34 -1.31
N SER A 250 -17.13 2.57 -2.13
CA SER A 250 -16.88 1.15 -1.90
C SER A 250 -16.38 0.85 -0.49
N VAL A 251 -16.41 -0.42 -0.08
CA VAL A 251 -15.92 -0.82 1.25
C VAL A 251 -14.48 -0.39 1.49
N TRP A 252 -13.65 -0.38 0.44
CA TRP A 252 -12.26 0.04 0.51
C TRP A 252 -12.10 1.56 0.66
N THR A 253 -13.08 2.38 0.28
CA THR A 253 -12.94 3.85 0.25
C THR A 253 -13.87 4.57 1.21
N GLN A 254 -14.76 3.83 1.87
CA GLN A 254 -15.62 4.32 2.93
C GLN A 254 -14.78 4.87 4.08
N GLN A 255 -15.01 6.14 4.42
CA GLN A 255 -14.39 6.75 5.59
C GLN A 255 -15.12 6.32 6.86
N VAL A 256 -14.36 6.05 7.91
CA VAL A 256 -14.87 5.46 9.16
C VAL A 256 -14.60 6.33 10.38
N GLY A 257 -13.96 7.50 10.24
CA GLY A 257 -13.57 8.34 11.38
C GLY A 257 -14.74 8.85 12.25
N ARG A 258 -15.99 8.80 11.76
CA ARG A 258 -17.20 9.16 12.52
C ARG A 258 -18.14 8.00 12.80
N ALA A 259 -17.74 6.77 12.47
CA ALA A 259 -18.52 5.58 12.76
C ALA A 259 -18.77 5.42 14.28
N PRO A 260 -19.92 4.86 14.69
CA PRO A 260 -20.09 4.38 16.06
C PRO A 260 -19.09 3.27 16.38
N LEU A 261 -18.91 2.99 17.67
CA LEU A 261 -18.13 1.85 18.14
C LEU A 261 -19.05 0.65 18.35
N ALA A 262 -18.50 -0.56 18.21
CA ALA A 262 -19.17 -1.76 18.72
C ALA A 262 -19.29 -1.68 20.25
N ASP A 263 -20.37 -2.21 20.82
CA ASP A 263 -20.58 -2.24 22.28
C ASP A 263 -19.43 -2.94 23.01
N ASN A 264 -18.85 -3.99 22.39
CA ASN A 264 -17.71 -4.73 22.91
C ASN A 264 -16.36 -4.30 22.29
N SER A 265 -16.26 -3.09 21.72
CA SER A 265 -15.04 -2.62 21.04
C SER A 265 -13.78 -2.78 21.90
N THR A 266 -13.84 -2.46 23.19
CA THR A 266 -12.70 -2.60 24.10
C THR A 266 -12.23 -4.05 24.22
N ALA A 267 -13.16 -5.01 24.31
CA ALA A 267 -12.83 -6.42 24.44
C ALA A 267 -12.25 -6.99 23.13
N VAL A 268 -12.82 -6.58 21.99
CA VAL A 268 -12.32 -6.95 20.65
C VAL A 268 -10.90 -6.44 20.41
N VAL A 269 -10.62 -5.20 20.80
CA VAL A 269 -9.29 -4.63 20.67
C VAL A 269 -8.30 -5.28 21.63
N ALA A 270 -8.72 -5.60 22.86
CA ALA A 270 -7.87 -6.33 23.81
C ALA A 270 -7.45 -7.71 23.27
N ASP A 271 -8.36 -8.44 22.63
CA ASP A 271 -8.02 -9.71 21.98
C ASP A 271 -7.06 -9.51 20.81
N LEU A 272 -7.31 -8.53 19.93
CA LEU A 272 -6.40 -8.25 18.81
C LEU A 272 -4.99 -7.87 19.30
N VAL A 273 -4.87 -7.09 20.37
CA VAL A 273 -3.58 -6.74 20.99
C VAL A 273 -2.86 -7.99 21.50
N ARG A 274 -3.57 -8.93 22.14
CA ARG A 274 -3.02 -10.23 22.55
C ARG A 274 -2.47 -10.99 21.34
N GLN A 275 -3.23 -11.09 20.25
CA GLN A 275 -2.79 -11.75 19.01
C GLN A 275 -1.51 -11.12 18.42
N VAL A 276 -1.32 -9.80 18.54
CA VAL A 276 -0.08 -9.11 18.11
C VAL A 276 1.08 -9.35 19.09
N ALA A 277 0.80 -9.33 20.40
CA ALA A 277 1.81 -9.48 21.44
C ALA A 277 2.45 -10.88 21.43
N ASP A 278 1.62 -11.93 21.34
CA ASP A 278 2.03 -13.32 21.49
C ASP A 278 2.93 -13.83 20.35
N HIS A 279 2.93 -13.15 19.20
CA HIS A 279 3.54 -13.68 17.97
C HIS A 279 4.69 -12.83 17.39
N TYR A 280 4.96 -11.62 17.89
CA TYR A 280 6.11 -10.78 17.49
C TYR A 280 6.53 -9.72 18.53
N GLY A 281 6.21 -9.92 19.81
CA GLY A 281 6.57 -8.95 20.84
C GLY A 281 5.93 -7.57 20.62
N GLY A 282 4.71 -7.55 20.06
CA GLY A 282 3.92 -6.32 19.88
C GLY A 282 4.00 -5.67 18.50
N THR A 283 4.54 -6.34 17.48
CA THR A 283 4.62 -5.79 16.11
C THR A 283 3.92 -6.67 15.07
N ALA A 284 2.92 -6.15 14.36
CA ALA A 284 2.28 -6.90 13.28
C ALA A 284 3.18 -7.03 12.05
N ALA A 285 2.95 -8.09 11.27
CA ALA A 285 3.69 -8.35 10.05
C ALA A 285 3.35 -7.29 8.96
N PHE A 286 4.39 -6.88 8.23
CA PHE A 286 4.26 -6.15 6.98
C PHE A 286 4.77 -7.04 5.86
N ASN A 287 3.83 -7.64 5.12
CA ASN A 287 4.11 -8.71 4.17
C ASN A 287 4.68 -8.15 2.86
N ALA A 288 5.91 -7.63 2.87
CA ALA A 288 6.55 -7.03 1.69
C ALA A 288 7.10 -8.08 0.71
N TYR A 289 7.57 -9.22 1.22
CA TYR A 289 8.31 -10.21 0.42
C TYR A 289 7.52 -11.50 0.15
N GLU A 290 6.76 -11.98 1.13
CA GLU A 290 5.98 -13.22 1.08
C GLU A 290 4.59 -13.00 1.66
N TYR A 291 3.64 -13.89 1.33
CA TYR A 291 2.24 -13.83 1.82
C TYR A 291 1.57 -12.48 1.50
N ASN A 292 1.83 -12.00 0.29
CA ASN A 292 1.42 -10.71 -0.24
C ASN A 292 0.57 -10.86 -1.51
N THR A 293 0.09 -9.76 -2.06
CA THR A 293 -0.77 -9.78 -3.25
C THR A 293 0.08 -9.49 -4.49
N ALA A 294 0.36 -10.50 -5.31
CA ALA A 294 0.95 -10.24 -6.62
C ALA A 294 -0.11 -9.67 -7.56
N PHE A 295 0.02 -8.39 -7.88
CA PHE A 295 -0.96 -7.64 -8.66
C PHE A 295 -0.43 -7.37 -10.07
N HIS A 296 -1.24 -7.71 -11.07
CA HIS A 296 -0.91 -7.54 -12.48
C HIS A 296 -2.03 -6.79 -13.19
N VAL A 297 -1.68 -5.77 -13.96
CA VAL A 297 -2.64 -5.03 -14.79
C VAL A 297 -2.51 -5.54 -16.22
N ALA A 298 -3.60 -6.08 -16.77
CA ALA A 298 -3.65 -6.53 -18.15
C ALA A 298 -3.66 -5.33 -19.10
N ALA A 299 -2.82 -5.38 -20.14
CA ALA A 299 -2.86 -4.41 -21.22
C ALA A 299 -4.14 -4.57 -22.05
N LYS A 300 -4.56 -3.50 -22.73
CA LYS A 300 -5.69 -3.59 -23.66
C LYS A 300 -5.37 -4.61 -24.76
N GLY A 301 -6.24 -5.61 -24.93
CA GLY A 301 -6.04 -6.69 -25.91
C GLY A 301 -5.11 -7.80 -25.43
N GLN A 302 -4.76 -7.85 -24.13
CA GLN A 302 -3.98 -8.95 -23.54
C GLN A 302 -4.59 -10.30 -23.93
N ARG A 303 -3.73 -11.25 -24.34
CA ARG A 303 -4.16 -12.59 -24.69
C ARG A 303 -4.84 -13.25 -23.50
N ARG A 304 -6.02 -13.84 -23.75
CA ARG A 304 -6.80 -14.54 -22.73
C ARG A 304 -6.53 -16.04 -22.80
N VAL A 305 -6.44 -16.66 -21.62
CA VAL A 305 -6.18 -18.08 -21.45
C VAL A 305 -7.16 -18.66 -20.43
N ASP A 306 -7.44 -19.96 -20.55
CA ASP A 306 -8.13 -20.68 -19.49
C ASP A 306 -7.09 -21.15 -18.45
N VAL A 307 -7.39 -20.91 -17.18
CA VAL A 307 -6.58 -21.35 -16.04
C VAL A 307 -7.06 -22.73 -15.65
N GLY A 308 -6.15 -23.70 -15.55
CA GLY A 308 -6.46 -25.05 -15.09
C GLY A 308 -6.81 -25.12 -13.60
N PHE A 309 -7.59 -26.13 -13.21
CA PHE A 309 -7.89 -26.40 -11.81
C PHE A 309 -6.85 -27.38 -11.26
N TYR A 310 -6.18 -26.97 -10.19
CA TYR A 310 -5.27 -27.82 -9.44
C TYR A 310 -5.95 -28.25 -8.15
N ASP A 311 -6.32 -29.53 -8.02
CA ASP A 311 -6.95 -30.07 -6.80
C ASP A 311 -5.95 -30.18 -5.63
N CYS A 312 -5.48 -29.04 -5.12
CA CYS A 312 -4.52 -28.99 -4.02
C CYS A 312 -5.14 -29.46 -2.69
N GLN A 313 -6.46 -29.38 -2.58
CA GLN A 313 -7.22 -29.81 -1.41
C GLN A 313 -7.63 -31.29 -1.46
N ARG A 314 -7.34 -32.00 -2.56
CA ARG A 314 -7.64 -33.42 -2.76
C ARG A 314 -9.12 -33.74 -2.58
N LYS A 315 -10.00 -32.87 -3.10
CA LYS A 315 -11.47 -33.04 -3.02
C LYS A 315 -12.01 -33.95 -4.11
N GLY A 316 -11.22 -34.31 -5.12
CA GLY A 316 -11.55 -35.29 -6.15
C GLY A 316 -12.57 -34.82 -7.19
N GLN A 317 -13.00 -33.56 -7.12
CA GLN A 317 -13.97 -32.97 -8.06
C GLN A 317 -13.61 -31.54 -8.39
N VAL A 318 -13.87 -31.14 -9.64
CA VAL A 318 -13.77 -29.74 -10.06
C VAL A 318 -14.96 -28.97 -9.46
N PRO A 319 -14.70 -27.89 -8.69
CA PRO A 319 -15.77 -27.06 -8.16
C PRO A 319 -16.63 -26.45 -9.28
N SER A 320 -17.94 -26.34 -9.04
CA SER A 320 -18.84 -25.62 -9.94
C SER A 320 -18.44 -24.15 -10.05
N GLY A 321 -18.91 -23.48 -11.11
CA GLY A 321 -18.66 -22.08 -11.42
C GLY A 321 -17.26 -21.75 -11.95
N LEU A 322 -16.29 -22.67 -11.87
CA LEU A 322 -14.95 -22.44 -12.41
C LEU A 322 -14.98 -22.38 -13.94
N TYR A 323 -15.70 -23.30 -14.59
CA TYR A 323 -15.81 -23.40 -16.07
C TYR A 323 -17.24 -23.38 -16.60
N ASP A 324 -18.22 -23.53 -15.72
CA ASP A 324 -19.64 -23.41 -15.98
C ASP A 324 -20.20 -22.15 -15.30
N GLY A 325 -21.42 -21.74 -15.65
CA GLY A 325 -22.08 -20.57 -15.06
C GLY A 325 -21.20 -19.29 -15.07
N PRO A 326 -20.75 -18.78 -13.90
CA PRO A 326 -19.87 -17.61 -13.78
C PRO A 326 -18.50 -17.70 -14.49
N ARG A 327 -18.01 -18.92 -14.78
CA ARG A 327 -16.76 -19.16 -15.55
C ARG A 327 -15.54 -18.43 -15.01
N HIS A 328 -15.28 -18.57 -13.71
CA HIS A 328 -14.21 -17.84 -13.02
C HIS A 328 -12.81 -18.08 -13.59
N PHE A 329 -12.55 -19.27 -14.15
CA PHE A 329 -11.22 -19.68 -14.63
C PHE A 329 -11.06 -19.56 -16.15
N GLN A 330 -12.11 -19.14 -16.87
CA GLN A 330 -12.06 -19.01 -18.32
C GLN A 330 -11.71 -17.58 -18.76
N SER A 331 -11.04 -17.49 -19.91
CA SER A 331 -10.76 -16.23 -20.60
C SER A 331 -10.03 -15.19 -19.73
N VAL A 332 -9.04 -15.62 -18.96
CA VAL A 332 -8.26 -14.80 -18.03
C VAL A 332 -7.14 -14.07 -18.79
N PRO A 333 -7.02 -12.73 -18.70
CA PRO A 333 -6.02 -11.96 -19.43
C PRO A 333 -4.67 -11.94 -18.68
N VAL A 334 -4.03 -13.10 -18.55
CA VAL A 334 -2.76 -13.23 -17.81
C VAL A 334 -1.61 -12.53 -18.56
N PRO A 335 -0.94 -11.52 -17.99
CA PRO A 335 0.23 -10.90 -18.62
C PRO A 335 1.41 -11.87 -18.78
N ASP A 336 2.25 -11.65 -19.77
CA ASP A 336 3.36 -12.58 -20.07
C ASP A 336 4.42 -12.60 -18.95
N ASP A 337 4.65 -11.46 -18.30
CA ASP A 337 5.54 -11.28 -17.17
C ASP A 337 4.89 -11.65 -15.81
N ALA A 338 3.64 -12.15 -15.83
CA ALA A 338 2.92 -12.49 -14.61
C ALA A 338 3.68 -13.51 -13.75
N ALA A 339 3.62 -13.25 -12.45
CA ALA A 339 4.23 -14.06 -11.42
C ALA A 339 3.32 -14.03 -10.18
N ALA A 340 3.02 -15.20 -9.63
CA ALA A 340 2.34 -15.31 -8.35
C ALA A 340 3.22 -14.78 -7.20
N ALA A 341 2.62 -14.48 -6.05
CA ALA A 341 3.34 -14.11 -4.85
C ALA A 341 4.28 -15.24 -4.38
N VAL A 342 5.24 -14.89 -3.51
CA VAL A 342 6.05 -15.89 -2.79
C VAL A 342 5.31 -16.28 -1.51
N GLY A 343 5.59 -17.48 -0.99
CA GLY A 343 4.88 -18.09 0.12
C GLY A 343 3.93 -19.19 -0.37
N THR A 344 3.42 -19.98 0.58
CA THR A 344 2.56 -21.14 0.28
C THR A 344 1.23 -20.76 -0.35
N ASP A 345 0.79 -19.51 -0.24
CA ASP A 345 -0.48 -19.07 -0.81
C ASP A 345 -0.40 -18.82 -2.31
N ALA A 346 0.78 -18.46 -2.83
CA ALA A 346 1.02 -18.09 -4.22
C ALA A 346 -0.13 -17.27 -4.83
N MET A 347 -0.57 -16.25 -4.09
CA MET A 347 -1.69 -15.38 -4.44
C MET A 347 -1.37 -14.59 -5.72
N MET A 348 -2.34 -14.46 -6.62
CA MET A 348 -2.20 -13.63 -7.82
C MET A 348 -3.51 -12.94 -8.19
N SER A 349 -3.46 -11.62 -8.34
CA SER A 349 -4.55 -10.78 -8.81
C SER A 349 -4.25 -10.27 -10.22
N ILE A 350 -5.23 -10.36 -11.12
CA ILE A 350 -5.15 -9.81 -12.47
C ILE A 350 -6.31 -8.84 -12.67
N TYR A 351 -6.01 -7.57 -12.92
CA TYR A 351 -7.01 -6.54 -13.21
C TYR A 351 -6.97 -6.16 -14.69
N ASP A 352 -8.10 -6.27 -15.38
CA ASP A 352 -8.30 -5.76 -16.73
C ASP A 352 -9.18 -4.50 -16.67
N PRO A 353 -8.58 -3.29 -16.66
CA PRO A 353 -9.34 -2.06 -16.59
C PRO A 353 -10.15 -1.79 -17.86
N ALA A 354 -9.77 -2.36 -19.02
CA ALA A 354 -10.49 -2.16 -20.27
C ALA A 354 -11.80 -2.97 -20.30
N ALA A 355 -11.79 -4.17 -19.70
CA ALA A 355 -12.98 -5.00 -19.55
C ALA A 355 -13.77 -4.73 -18.26
N ASP A 356 -13.20 -3.95 -17.34
CA ASP A 356 -13.74 -3.71 -15.98
C ASP A 356 -13.94 -5.01 -15.20
N GLN A 357 -12.90 -5.86 -15.20
CA GLN A 357 -12.89 -7.18 -14.58
C GLN A 357 -11.65 -7.40 -13.73
N ILE A 358 -11.78 -8.12 -12.62
CA ILE A 358 -10.65 -8.58 -11.81
C ILE A 358 -10.79 -10.07 -11.50
N TRP A 359 -9.65 -10.76 -11.51
CA TRP A 359 -9.52 -12.14 -11.06
C TRP A 359 -8.55 -12.23 -9.90
N GLU A 360 -8.82 -13.10 -8.96
CA GLU A 360 -7.89 -13.47 -7.89
C GLU A 360 -7.78 -14.98 -7.79
N PHE A 361 -6.55 -15.49 -7.68
CA PHE A 361 -6.24 -16.92 -7.64
C PHE A 361 -5.37 -17.25 -6.44
N TRP A 362 -5.72 -18.34 -5.75
CA TRP A 362 -4.94 -18.95 -4.68
C TRP A 362 -4.21 -20.18 -5.23
N GLN A 363 -2.96 -20.36 -4.80
CA GLN A 363 -2.03 -21.38 -5.28
C GLN A 363 -1.82 -21.31 -6.80
N MET A 364 -1.69 -20.10 -7.34
CA MET A 364 -1.52 -19.87 -8.78
C MET A 364 -0.10 -20.23 -9.22
N ARG A 365 0.02 -21.10 -10.23
CA ARG A 365 1.32 -21.61 -10.69
C ARG A 365 1.34 -21.95 -12.17
N ARG A 366 2.54 -21.93 -12.75
CA ARG A 366 2.77 -22.41 -14.12
C ARG A 366 2.71 -23.94 -14.18
N THR A 367 2.20 -24.47 -15.30
CA THR A 367 2.27 -25.90 -15.62
C THR A 367 3.53 -26.21 -16.42
N GLY A 368 3.94 -27.48 -16.46
CA GLY A 368 5.10 -27.91 -17.28
C GLY A 368 4.93 -27.63 -18.78
N ALA A 369 3.69 -27.54 -19.27
CA ALA A 369 3.35 -27.19 -20.65
C ALA A 369 3.30 -25.67 -20.91
N GLY A 370 3.67 -24.83 -19.94
CA GLY A 370 3.68 -23.37 -20.09
C GLY A 370 2.34 -22.67 -19.88
N GLY A 371 1.29 -23.41 -19.47
CA GLY A 371 -0.01 -22.86 -19.07
C GLY A 371 -0.04 -22.43 -17.60
N TRP A 372 -1.23 -22.07 -17.12
CA TRP A 372 -1.46 -21.71 -15.71
C TRP A 372 -2.49 -22.63 -15.08
N GLN A 373 -2.36 -22.86 -13.77
CA GLN A 373 -3.37 -23.52 -12.94
C GLN A 373 -3.43 -22.91 -11.55
N ALA A 374 -4.60 -22.97 -10.91
CA ALA A 374 -4.84 -22.48 -9.56
C ALA A 374 -5.70 -23.47 -8.76
N CYS A 375 -5.59 -23.42 -7.43
CA CYS A 375 -6.39 -24.27 -6.56
C CYS A 375 -7.76 -23.67 -6.24
N TRP A 376 -7.85 -22.35 -6.14
CA TRP A 376 -9.10 -21.65 -5.95
C TRP A 376 -9.01 -20.24 -6.51
N GLY A 377 -10.13 -19.54 -6.62
CA GLY A 377 -10.13 -18.16 -7.05
C GLY A 377 -11.52 -17.58 -7.26
N GLY A 378 -11.56 -16.42 -7.88
CA GLY A 378 -12.78 -15.74 -8.24
C GLY A 378 -12.57 -14.75 -9.36
N ARG A 379 -13.67 -14.38 -10.00
CA ARG A 379 -13.77 -13.30 -10.98
C ARG A 379 -14.87 -12.35 -10.53
N LEU A 380 -14.60 -11.06 -10.60
CA LEU A 380 -15.57 -10.00 -10.36
C LEU A 380 -15.66 -9.13 -11.61
N ASP A 381 -16.87 -9.03 -12.15
CA ASP A 381 -17.19 -8.18 -13.30
C ASP A 381 -17.76 -6.84 -12.86
N GLN A 382 -17.63 -5.85 -13.75
CA GLN A 382 -18.09 -4.48 -13.53
C GLN A 382 -17.49 -3.89 -12.25
N VAL A 383 -16.19 -4.12 -12.03
CA VAL A 383 -15.48 -3.81 -10.77
C VAL A 383 -15.74 -2.37 -10.33
N SER A 384 -15.75 -1.44 -11.28
CA SER A 384 -16.05 -0.01 -11.09
C SER A 384 -17.42 0.30 -10.49
N ARG A 385 -18.32 -0.70 -10.41
CA ARG A 385 -19.68 -0.61 -9.84
C ARG A 385 -19.88 -1.52 -8.64
N LYS A 386 -18.84 -2.25 -8.20
CA LYS A 386 -18.92 -3.21 -7.10
C LYS A 386 -18.28 -2.67 -5.83
N GLN A 387 -18.70 -3.24 -4.71
CA GLN A 387 -18.26 -2.83 -3.38
C GLN A 387 -16.84 -3.31 -3.04
N GLY A 388 -16.36 -4.40 -3.66
CA GLY A 388 -15.00 -4.92 -3.43
C GLY A 388 -14.92 -6.31 -2.78
N TYR A 389 -15.93 -7.15 -3.02
CA TYR A 389 -15.99 -8.56 -2.64
C TYR A 389 -16.51 -9.40 -3.81
N PHE A 390 -16.11 -10.67 -3.87
CA PHE A 390 -16.57 -11.62 -4.89
C PHE A 390 -17.97 -12.16 -4.58
N PRO A 391 -18.79 -12.54 -5.55
CA PRO A 391 -20.00 -13.31 -5.27
C PRO A 391 -19.68 -14.59 -4.50
N SER A 392 -20.43 -14.87 -3.44
CA SER A 392 -20.24 -16.06 -2.60
C SER A 392 -20.30 -17.33 -3.46
N TYR A 393 -19.41 -18.31 -3.28
CA TYR A 393 -18.38 -18.46 -2.24
C TYR A 393 -16.95 -18.14 -2.74
N TYR A 394 -16.81 -17.41 -3.84
CA TYR A 394 -15.53 -17.25 -4.56
C TYR A 394 -14.61 -16.18 -3.97
N GLY A 395 -13.45 -16.01 -4.60
CA GLY A 395 -12.37 -15.14 -4.11
C GLY A 395 -11.37 -15.91 -3.28
N THR A 396 -10.20 -15.32 -3.06
CA THR A 396 -9.06 -16.00 -2.43
C THR A 396 -9.02 -15.80 -0.93
N SER A 397 -9.37 -14.60 -0.44
CA SER A 397 -9.37 -14.34 1.00
C SER A 397 -10.38 -15.24 1.72
N ALA A 398 -10.12 -15.61 2.97
CA ALA A 398 -11.08 -16.38 3.76
C ALA A 398 -12.45 -15.69 3.91
N SER A 399 -12.50 -14.36 3.76
CA SER A 399 -13.70 -13.51 3.80
C SER A 399 -14.49 -13.40 2.50
N GLY A 400 -13.92 -13.77 1.34
CA GLY A 400 -14.49 -13.50 0.01
C GLY A 400 -14.28 -12.06 -0.49
N MET A 401 -13.40 -11.31 0.15
CA MET A 401 -13.01 -9.94 -0.21
C MET A 401 -12.03 -9.93 -1.39
N VAL A 402 -12.02 -8.85 -2.16
CA VAL A 402 -11.00 -8.62 -3.21
C VAL A 402 -9.74 -8.06 -2.57
N LEU A 403 -8.71 -8.89 -2.38
CA LEU A 403 -7.48 -8.51 -1.66
C LEU A 403 -6.73 -7.34 -2.33
N ALA A 404 -6.76 -7.26 -3.66
CA ALA A 404 -6.16 -6.14 -4.40
C ALA A 404 -6.78 -4.77 -4.05
N GLY A 405 -7.97 -4.74 -3.44
CA GLY A 405 -8.59 -3.50 -2.96
C GLY A 405 -8.10 -3.02 -1.60
N GLY A 406 -7.51 -3.92 -0.80
CA GLY A 406 -7.03 -3.61 0.55
C GLY A 406 -5.51 -3.72 0.72
N MET A 407 -4.77 -4.14 -0.31
CA MET A 407 -3.30 -4.22 -0.28
C MET A 407 -2.68 -2.82 -0.25
N ILE A 408 -1.58 -2.65 0.47
CA ILE A 408 -0.76 -1.44 0.41
C ILE A 408 0.11 -1.50 -0.84
N THR A 409 -0.03 -0.56 -1.76
CA THR A 409 0.70 -0.58 -3.03
C THR A 409 2.08 0.07 -2.94
N ILE A 410 2.97 -0.32 -3.85
CA ILE A 410 4.32 0.26 -3.96
C ILE A 410 4.23 1.76 -4.30
N ASP A 411 3.29 2.13 -5.18
CA ASP A 411 3.12 3.52 -5.61
C ASP A 411 2.50 4.40 -4.52
N GLU A 412 1.66 3.86 -3.63
CA GLU A 412 1.16 4.59 -2.46
C GLU A 412 2.27 4.89 -1.45
N VAL A 413 3.17 3.94 -1.21
CA VAL A 413 4.32 4.14 -0.31
C VAL A 413 5.26 5.21 -0.87
N ARG A 414 5.54 5.18 -2.18
CA ARG A 414 6.31 6.24 -2.87
C ARG A 414 5.62 7.60 -2.83
N ALA A 415 4.29 7.61 -2.96
CA ALA A 415 3.53 8.85 -2.91
C ALA A 415 3.31 9.37 -1.47
N GLY A 416 3.64 8.56 -0.46
CA GLY A 416 3.55 8.92 0.94
C GLY A 416 2.13 8.87 1.53
N ALA A 417 1.17 8.23 0.86
CA ALA A 417 -0.21 8.18 1.32
C ALA A 417 -0.97 6.94 0.85
N ILE A 418 -1.69 6.31 1.77
CA ILE A 418 -2.62 5.20 1.52
C ILE A 418 -4.04 5.75 1.62
N ASN A 419 -4.84 5.62 0.56
CA ASN A 419 -6.15 6.26 0.44
C ASN A 419 -7.32 5.28 0.41
N HIS A 420 -7.19 4.17 1.14
CA HIS A 420 -8.20 3.14 1.28
C HIS A 420 -8.08 2.41 2.63
N ALA A 421 -9.06 1.58 2.94
CA ALA A 421 -9.06 0.68 4.08
C ALA A 421 -8.06 -0.46 3.84
N ILE A 422 -7.36 -0.87 4.88
CA ILE A 422 -6.25 -1.82 4.77
C ILE A 422 -6.73 -3.23 5.09
N ALA A 423 -6.40 -4.20 4.23
CA ALA A 423 -6.65 -5.60 4.49
C ALA A 423 -5.81 -6.08 5.68
N LEU A 424 -6.48 -6.61 6.71
CA LEU A 424 -5.87 -7.13 7.92
C LEU A 424 -6.10 -8.65 8.00
N ALA A 425 -5.01 -9.40 8.07
CA ALA A 425 -5.07 -10.80 8.49
C ALA A 425 -4.87 -10.87 10.02
N VAL A 426 -5.54 -11.82 10.66
CA VAL A 426 -5.51 -12.01 12.12
C VAL A 426 -5.21 -13.47 12.45
N VAL A 427 -4.79 -13.76 13.69
CA VAL A 427 -4.52 -15.15 14.12
C VAL A 427 -5.82 -15.88 14.41
N GLU A 428 -6.77 -15.21 15.06
CA GLU A 428 -8.05 -15.75 15.47
C GLU A 428 -9.20 -14.86 15.01
N SER A 429 -10.27 -15.50 14.55
CA SER A 429 -11.53 -14.85 14.16
C SER A 429 -12.72 -15.74 14.47
N GLN A 430 -13.92 -15.14 14.57
CA GLN A 430 -15.15 -15.88 14.88
C GLN A 430 -15.49 -16.93 13.80
N ALA A 431 -15.96 -18.07 14.29
CA ALA A 431 -16.39 -19.21 13.51
C ALA A 431 -17.71 -18.95 12.77
N TRP A 432 -17.91 -19.67 11.67
CA TRP A 432 -19.16 -19.69 10.95
C TRP A 432 -20.35 -19.99 11.89
N PRO A 433 -21.51 -19.30 11.75
CA PRO A 433 -21.87 -18.34 10.70
C PRO A 433 -21.58 -16.87 11.02
N LYS A 434 -20.75 -16.56 12.03
CA LYS A 434 -20.50 -15.18 12.46
C LYS A 434 -19.51 -14.47 11.53
N VAL A 435 -20.07 -13.68 10.61
CA VAL A 435 -19.33 -12.76 9.73
C VAL A 435 -19.93 -11.36 9.85
N SER A 436 -19.12 -10.34 9.58
CA SER A 436 -19.57 -8.96 9.44
C SER A 436 -19.51 -8.57 7.97
N TRP A 437 -20.56 -7.95 7.43
CA TRP A 437 -20.50 -7.36 6.11
C TRP A 437 -19.29 -6.42 6.00
N PRO A 438 -18.54 -6.46 4.89
CA PRO A 438 -18.82 -7.12 3.61
C PRO A 438 -18.38 -8.59 3.45
N ALA A 439 -17.82 -9.23 4.48
CA ALA A 439 -17.44 -10.64 4.38
C ALA A 439 -18.67 -11.53 4.15
N GLN A 440 -18.47 -12.58 3.37
CA GLN A 440 -19.51 -13.57 3.04
C GLN A 440 -19.23 -14.94 3.63
N ARG A 441 -18.02 -15.14 4.14
CA ARG A 441 -17.51 -16.39 4.70
C ARG A 441 -16.40 -16.11 5.69
N THR A 442 -16.02 -17.14 6.45
CA THR A 442 -14.98 -17.13 7.46
C THR A 442 -14.35 -18.51 7.53
N ASP A 443 -13.05 -18.57 7.79
CA ASP A 443 -12.31 -19.75 8.24
C ASP A 443 -11.99 -19.70 9.75
N GLY A 444 -12.66 -18.80 10.46
CA GLY A 444 -12.62 -18.65 11.90
C GLY A 444 -13.02 -19.93 12.64
N GLY A 445 -12.49 -20.05 13.85
CA GLY A 445 -12.63 -21.27 14.66
C GLY A 445 -13.15 -21.05 16.07
N THR A 446 -13.29 -19.80 16.51
CA THR A 446 -13.71 -19.48 17.89
C THR A 446 -15.16 -19.00 17.95
N ARG A 447 -15.84 -19.26 19.07
CA ARG A 447 -17.20 -18.77 19.35
C ARG A 447 -17.22 -17.65 20.39
N ASP A 448 -16.05 -17.17 20.83
CA ASP A 448 -15.95 -16.03 21.73
C ASP A 448 -16.47 -14.77 21.03
N PRO A 449 -17.52 -14.11 21.58
CA PRO A 449 -18.08 -12.90 20.98
C PRO A 449 -17.12 -11.71 20.97
N ASN A 450 -16.04 -11.75 21.75
CA ASN A 450 -15.02 -10.71 21.85
C ASN A 450 -13.86 -10.90 20.89
N VAL A 451 -13.89 -11.90 20.01
CA VAL A 451 -12.92 -12.03 18.93
C VAL A 451 -13.48 -11.35 17.67
N VAL A 452 -12.60 -10.73 16.87
CA VAL A 452 -12.99 -10.08 15.61
C VAL A 452 -13.69 -11.04 14.64
N MET A 453 -14.69 -10.55 13.91
CA MET A 453 -15.27 -11.27 12.76
C MET A 453 -14.52 -10.94 11.48
N HIS A 454 -14.43 -11.89 10.53
CA HIS A 454 -14.10 -11.52 9.15
C HIS A 454 -15.10 -10.48 8.63
N GLY A 455 -14.57 -9.50 7.91
CA GLY A 455 -15.25 -8.32 7.40
C GLY A 455 -15.51 -7.23 8.44
N GLN A 456 -15.29 -7.50 9.73
CA GLN A 456 -15.42 -6.46 10.76
C GLN A 456 -14.34 -5.41 10.56
N ARG A 457 -14.73 -4.16 10.74
CA ARG A 457 -13.85 -3.01 10.61
C ARG A 457 -13.25 -2.63 11.95
N LEU A 458 -11.98 -2.25 11.91
CA LEU A 458 -11.29 -1.58 13.01
C LEU A 458 -10.79 -0.23 12.50
N ARG A 459 -10.79 0.79 13.33
CA ARG A 459 -10.10 2.06 12.99
C ARG A 459 -9.11 2.40 14.09
N LEU A 460 -8.07 3.14 13.73
CA LEU A 460 -7.29 3.82 14.76
C LEU A 460 -8.10 4.99 15.29
N ASP A 461 -8.06 5.22 16.61
CA ASP A 461 -8.73 6.36 17.24
C ASP A 461 -8.47 7.66 16.44
N PRO A 462 -9.51 8.26 15.83
CA PRO A 462 -9.36 9.39 14.94
C PRO A 462 -8.95 10.68 15.68
N SER A 463 -9.06 10.70 17.01
CA SER A 463 -8.60 11.82 17.84
C SER A 463 -7.11 11.75 18.19
N LEU A 464 -6.46 10.61 17.94
CA LEU A 464 -5.07 10.37 18.28
C LEU A 464 -4.14 11.24 17.43
N ASP A 465 -3.25 11.99 18.07
CA ASP A 465 -2.17 12.65 17.36
C ASP A 465 -1.04 11.65 17.07
N VAL A 466 -1.11 11.02 15.90
CA VAL A 466 -0.11 10.05 15.42
C VAL A 466 1.29 10.67 15.21
N SER A 467 1.40 12.00 15.13
CA SER A 467 2.70 12.70 15.03
C SER A 467 3.53 12.59 16.32
N THR A 468 2.87 12.34 17.45
CA THR A 468 3.52 12.11 18.74
C THR A 468 4.13 10.71 18.88
N TYR A 469 3.82 9.78 17.98
CA TYR A 469 4.38 8.42 17.99
C TYR A 469 5.67 8.34 17.16
N ASP A 470 6.63 7.56 17.67
CA ASP A 470 7.89 7.24 16.97
C ASP A 470 7.68 6.12 15.93
N LEU A 471 6.83 6.42 14.93
CA LEU A 471 6.50 5.49 13.85
C LEU A 471 7.56 5.56 12.75
N THR A 472 7.77 4.42 12.07
CA THR A 472 8.44 4.45 10.76
C THR A 472 7.63 5.28 9.76
N PRO A 473 8.21 5.75 8.64
CA PRO A 473 7.45 6.46 7.62
C PRO A 473 6.25 5.63 7.10
N ILE A 474 6.43 4.32 6.91
CA ILE A 474 5.35 3.42 6.50
C ILE A 474 4.30 3.28 7.61
N GLY A 475 4.72 3.06 8.86
CA GLY A 475 3.81 2.97 10.01
C GLY A 475 2.95 4.23 10.17
N ARG A 476 3.51 5.41 9.88
CA ARG A 476 2.77 6.69 9.86
C ARG A 476 1.73 6.74 8.74
N MET A 477 2.05 6.26 7.53
CA MET A 477 1.09 6.15 6.43
C MET A 477 -0.06 5.20 6.80
N VAL A 478 0.26 4.04 7.37
CA VAL A 478 -0.73 3.05 7.83
C VAL A 478 -1.60 3.62 8.95
N ALA A 479 -1.03 4.32 9.93
CA ALA A 479 -1.79 4.95 11.01
C ALA A 479 -2.76 6.01 10.49
N THR A 480 -2.31 6.87 9.57
CA THR A 480 -3.15 7.89 8.94
C THR A 480 -4.31 7.26 8.16
N ALA A 481 -4.04 6.20 7.40
CA ALA A 481 -5.08 5.46 6.68
C ALA A 481 -6.04 4.73 7.64
N ALA A 482 -5.52 4.15 8.72
CA ALA A 482 -6.31 3.47 9.74
C ALA A 482 -7.25 4.41 10.51
N GLN A 483 -6.88 5.69 10.71
CA GLN A 483 -7.79 6.69 11.27
C GLN A 483 -8.93 7.03 10.31
N ARG A 484 -8.61 7.13 9.02
CA ARG A 484 -9.55 7.62 8.00
C ARG A 484 -10.46 6.54 7.43
N TYR A 485 -9.90 5.41 7.03
CA TYR A 485 -10.57 4.31 6.33
C TYR A 485 -10.61 3.01 7.15
N GLY A 486 -9.70 2.86 8.11
CA GLY A 486 -9.62 1.70 8.98
C GLY A 486 -9.00 0.47 8.32
N PHE A 487 -9.08 -0.64 9.04
CA PHE A 487 -8.78 -1.99 8.60
C PHE A 487 -10.08 -2.75 8.31
N ILE A 488 -10.01 -3.73 7.42
CA ILE A 488 -11.04 -4.76 7.24
C ILE A 488 -10.37 -6.11 7.50
N VAL A 489 -10.93 -6.90 8.42
CA VAL A 489 -10.41 -8.25 8.69
C VAL A 489 -10.74 -9.16 7.49
N VAL A 490 -9.74 -9.66 6.78
CA VAL A 490 -9.95 -10.40 5.53
C VAL A 490 -9.58 -11.87 5.61
N ASP A 491 -8.69 -12.25 6.52
CA ASP A 491 -8.13 -13.59 6.56
C ASP A 491 -7.68 -14.03 7.95
N ARG A 492 -7.55 -15.36 8.13
CA ARG A 492 -6.72 -15.90 9.20
C ARG A 492 -5.32 -16.18 8.67
N ALA A 493 -4.33 -15.97 9.53
CA ALA A 493 -2.94 -16.22 9.22
C ALA A 493 -2.21 -16.70 10.49
N GLY A 494 -0.95 -17.10 10.34
CA GLY A 494 -0.12 -17.42 11.50
C GLY A 494 0.21 -16.20 12.38
N LEU A 495 -0.05 -14.99 11.88
CA LEU A 495 0.37 -13.71 12.45
C LEU A 495 -0.65 -12.63 12.11
N VAL A 496 -0.85 -11.66 13.00
CA VAL A 496 -1.54 -10.41 12.62
C VAL A 496 -0.67 -9.66 11.63
N GLY A 497 -1.23 -9.24 10.51
CA GLY A 497 -0.44 -8.58 9.47
C GLY A 497 -1.25 -7.86 8.40
N VAL A 498 -0.59 -6.94 7.71
CA VAL A 498 -1.15 -6.22 6.57
C VAL A 498 -0.57 -6.78 5.27
N SER A 499 -1.40 -6.86 4.24
CA SER A 499 -0.99 -7.30 2.90
C SER A 499 -0.46 -6.13 2.08
N THR A 500 0.56 -6.40 1.26
CA THR A 500 1.16 -5.41 0.34
C THR A 500 1.15 -5.91 -1.09
N GLU A 501 1.39 -5.02 -2.04
CA GLU A 501 1.70 -5.41 -3.41
C GLU A 501 3.04 -6.16 -3.49
N SER A 502 3.06 -7.29 -4.20
CA SER A 502 4.29 -8.05 -4.42
C SER A 502 5.25 -7.29 -5.35
N GLY A 503 6.47 -7.04 -4.88
CA GLY A 503 7.53 -6.45 -5.72
C GLY A 503 8.08 -7.39 -6.80
N ARG A 504 7.62 -8.64 -6.86
CA ARG A 504 8.16 -9.70 -7.71
C ARG A 504 8.02 -9.42 -9.21
N ALA A 505 6.91 -8.82 -9.64
CA ALA A 505 6.70 -8.47 -11.04
C ALA A 505 7.76 -7.46 -11.51
N THR A 506 7.98 -6.42 -10.70
CA THR A 506 9.02 -5.41 -10.96
C THR A 506 10.42 -6.03 -10.88
N ALA A 507 10.70 -6.85 -9.87
CA ALA A 507 12.00 -7.52 -9.74
C ALA A 507 12.35 -8.38 -10.96
N ARG A 508 11.38 -9.05 -11.58
CA ARG A 508 11.61 -9.81 -12.82
C ARG A 508 11.95 -8.94 -14.02
N ARG A 509 11.36 -7.74 -14.10
CA ARG A 509 11.61 -6.80 -15.21
C ARG A 509 12.91 -6.03 -15.04
N THR A 510 13.28 -5.69 -13.81
CA THR A 510 14.39 -4.74 -13.54
C THR A 510 15.56 -5.35 -12.79
N GLY A 511 15.43 -6.58 -12.29
CA GLY A 511 16.39 -7.21 -11.39
C GLY A 511 16.33 -6.69 -9.94
N VAL A 512 15.42 -5.76 -9.62
CA VAL A 512 15.36 -5.10 -8.30
C VAL A 512 13.95 -5.16 -7.72
N ASN A 513 13.82 -5.70 -6.52
CA ASN A 513 12.56 -5.63 -5.77
C ASN A 513 12.38 -4.21 -5.21
N PRO A 514 11.26 -3.51 -5.51
CA PRO A 514 11.02 -2.16 -5.01
C PRO A 514 11.08 -2.05 -3.48
N TRP A 515 10.67 -3.08 -2.75
CA TRP A 515 10.69 -3.08 -1.30
C TRP A 515 12.10 -2.98 -0.73
N ASP A 516 13.13 -3.45 -1.43
CA ASP A 516 14.53 -3.32 -0.99
C ASP A 516 14.99 -1.86 -0.91
N ARG A 517 14.30 -0.96 -1.62
CA ARG A 517 14.60 0.48 -1.63
C ARG A 517 13.64 1.30 -0.75
N LEU A 518 12.43 0.80 -0.55
CA LEU A 518 11.38 1.48 0.23
C LEU A 518 11.44 1.13 1.71
N LEU A 519 11.93 -0.07 2.05
CA LEU A 519 12.14 -0.47 3.42
C LEU A 519 13.52 0.02 3.87
N GLY A 520 13.55 0.85 4.92
CA GLY A 520 14.78 1.26 5.60
C GLY A 520 15.29 0.20 6.58
N GLY A 521 14.84 -1.05 6.46
CA GLY A 521 15.17 -2.13 7.39
C GLY A 521 14.34 -3.38 7.11
N PRO A 522 14.44 -4.40 7.98
CA PRO A 522 13.63 -5.62 7.85
C PRO A 522 12.13 -5.32 7.84
N SER A 523 11.35 -5.96 6.97
CA SER A 523 9.93 -5.66 6.79
C SER A 523 9.11 -5.77 8.09
N TYR A 524 9.45 -6.69 8.99
CA TYR A 524 8.76 -6.85 10.28
C TYR A 524 8.86 -5.61 11.17
N LEU A 525 9.79 -4.67 10.93
CA LEU A 525 9.87 -3.41 11.68
C LEU A 525 9.01 -2.29 11.08
N ALA A 526 8.39 -2.47 9.91
CA ALA A 526 7.61 -1.42 9.26
C ALA A 526 6.46 -0.92 10.17
N MET A 527 5.85 -1.84 10.92
CA MET A 527 4.74 -1.58 11.84
C MET A 527 5.20 -1.35 13.29
N LYS A 528 6.51 -1.18 13.53
CA LYS A 528 7.05 -0.95 14.88
C LYS A 528 6.40 0.29 15.50
N ASN A 529 6.06 0.19 16.79
CA ASN A 529 5.41 1.24 17.59
C ASN A 529 4.00 1.63 17.13
N PHE A 530 3.38 0.89 16.21
CA PHE A 530 2.00 1.14 15.84
C PHE A 530 1.08 0.92 17.07
N PRO A 531 0.18 1.86 17.38
CA PRO A 531 -0.64 1.82 18.60
C PRO A 531 -1.86 0.89 18.47
N TRP A 532 -1.63 -0.43 18.49
CA TRP A 532 -2.69 -1.44 18.37
C TRP A 532 -3.76 -1.35 19.46
N ASP A 533 -3.36 -0.95 20.67
CA ASP A 533 -4.21 -0.73 21.83
C ASP A 533 -5.13 0.50 21.70
N ARG A 534 -4.87 1.36 20.72
CA ARG A 534 -5.68 2.54 20.38
C ARG A 534 -6.64 2.28 19.22
N LEU A 535 -6.73 1.05 18.75
CA LEU A 535 -7.77 0.67 17.78
C LEU A 535 -9.16 0.73 18.42
N GLN A 536 -10.16 0.82 17.57
CA GLN A 536 -11.57 0.88 17.90
C GLN A 536 -12.31 -0.05 16.92
N ALA A 537 -12.97 -1.08 17.43
CA ALA A 537 -13.78 -1.96 16.59
C ALA A 537 -15.12 -1.29 16.29
N LEU A 538 -15.53 -1.35 15.03
CA LEU A 538 -16.84 -0.86 14.59
C LEU A 538 -17.89 -1.96 14.79
N PRO A 539 -19.19 -1.60 14.88
CA PRO A 539 -20.27 -2.57 14.95
C PRO A 539 -20.20 -3.58 13.81
N PRO A 540 -20.57 -4.85 14.05
CA PRO A 540 -20.81 -5.81 12.99
C PRO A 540 -21.73 -5.23 11.91
N ASP A 541 -21.48 -5.60 10.66
CA ASP A 541 -22.20 -5.14 9.47
C ASP A 541 -22.14 -3.63 9.18
N TYR A 542 -21.21 -2.88 9.80
CA TYR A 542 -21.11 -1.44 9.56
C TYR A 542 -20.92 -1.09 8.08
N GLY A 543 -21.78 -0.21 7.57
CA GLY A 543 -21.78 0.26 6.18
C GLY A 543 -22.65 -0.58 5.25
N LYS A 544 -23.25 -1.67 5.73
CA LYS A 544 -24.24 -2.43 4.97
C LYS A 544 -25.48 -1.57 4.76
N VAL A 545 -25.79 -1.26 3.51
CA VAL A 545 -27.05 -0.59 3.16
C VAL A 545 -28.17 -1.62 3.33
N ALA A 546 -29.29 -1.21 3.95
CA ALA A 546 -30.49 -2.05 3.98
C ALA A 546 -30.88 -2.37 2.53
N GLY A 547 -30.95 -3.66 2.21
CA GLY A 547 -31.25 -4.16 0.87
C GLY A 547 -32.70 -3.97 0.49
#